data_AF-A0A2V9ZIN0-F1
#
_entry.id   AF-A0A2V9ZIN0-F1
#
_cell.length_a   1.000
_cell.length_b   1.000
_cell.length_c   1.000
_cell.angle_alpha   90.00
_cell.angle_beta   90.00
_cell.angle_gamma   90.00
#
_symmetry.space_group_name_H-M   'P 1'
#
loop_
_entity.id
_entity.type
_entity.pdbx_description
1 polymer ?
#
loop_
_entity_poly.entity_id
_entity_poly.type
_entity_poly.pdbx_seq_one_letter_code
_entity_poly.pdbx_strand_id
1 'polypeptide(L)' 'MAVVLVLLFVMAAPGFAQTAATYSKTATEFARQKSWDQAIADYRKALELEPNDPLTHYNLGLALKYKNEARD' A
#
# COMPACT_ATOMS: atom_id res chain seq x y z
N MET A 1 -18.73 2.08 -36.61
CA MET A 1 -19.10 0.97 -35.71
C MET A 1 -18.35 -0.28 -36.16
N ALA A 2 -17.24 -0.61 -35.50
CA ALA A 2 -16.70 -1.96 -35.29
C ALA A 2 -15.26 -1.85 -34.77
N VAL A 3 -15.13 -1.96 -33.43
CA VAL A 3 -14.05 -2.72 -32.77
C VAL A 3 -12.64 -2.16 -32.99
N VAL A 4 -12.21 -1.11 -32.28
CA VAL A 4 -11.51 -1.23 -30.98
C VAL A 4 -11.17 -2.69 -30.66
N LEU A 5 -9.92 -3.11 -30.86
CA LEU A 5 -9.23 -4.11 -30.03
C LEU A 5 -7.78 -4.27 -30.53
N VAL A 6 -6.88 -3.77 -29.68
CA VAL A 6 -5.59 -4.37 -29.29
C VAL A 6 -4.56 -4.62 -30.40
N LEU A 7 -3.37 -4.06 -30.15
CA LEU A 7 -2.05 -4.68 -30.34
C LEU A 7 -1.09 -3.67 -31.01
N LEU A 8 -0.49 -2.81 -30.20
CA LEU A 8 0.89 -3.04 -29.72
C LEU A 8 1.53 -1.72 -29.31
N PHE A 9 2.37 -1.85 -28.28
CA PHE A 9 3.40 -0.89 -27.90
C PHE A 9 3.03 0.22 -26.92
N VAL A 10 2.16 -0.07 -25.95
CA VAL A 10 2.54 0.30 -24.58
C VAL A 10 3.46 -0.81 -24.10
N MET A 11 4.73 -0.74 -24.49
CA MET A 11 5.80 -1.39 -23.73
C MET A 11 5.78 -0.71 -22.36
N ALA A 12 4.99 -1.29 -21.46
CA ALA A 12 5.15 -1.09 -20.05
C ALA A 12 6.63 -1.36 -19.78
N ALA A 13 7.39 -0.29 -19.57
CA ALA A 13 8.60 -0.42 -18.80
C ALA A 13 8.20 -1.25 -17.56
N PRO A 14 9.02 -2.21 -17.09
CA PRO A 14 8.94 -2.62 -15.71
C PRO A 14 9.42 -1.44 -14.86
N GLY A 15 8.78 -0.27 -15.02
CA GLY A 15 8.80 0.76 -14.03
C GLY A 15 8.13 0.09 -12.86
N PHE A 16 8.93 -0.18 -11.83
CA PHE A 16 8.53 -0.63 -10.51
C PHE A 16 7.22 0.06 -10.12
N ALA A 17 6.09 -0.49 -10.55
CA ALA A 17 4.80 0.05 -10.24
C ALA A 17 4.65 -0.34 -8.79
N GLN A 18 4.94 0.59 -7.87
CA GLN A 18 4.60 0.38 -6.47
C GLN A 18 3.08 0.18 -6.44
N THR A 19 2.68 -1.07 -6.35
CA THR A 19 1.28 -1.46 -6.20
C THR A 19 0.86 -1.20 -4.76
N ALA A 20 -0.44 -1.12 -4.51
CA ALA A 20 -0.98 -1.09 -3.15
C ALA A 20 -0.37 -2.23 -2.30
N ALA A 21 -0.29 -3.44 -2.87
CA ALA A 21 0.32 -4.60 -2.24
C ALA A 21 1.81 -4.41 -1.85
N THR A 22 2.58 -3.65 -2.64
CA THR A 22 3.98 -3.37 -2.32
C THR A 22 4.08 -2.48 -1.09
N TYR A 23 3.29 -1.40 -1.06
CA TYR A 23 3.20 -0.51 0.10
C TYR A 23 2.67 -1.21 1.35
N SER A 24 1.64 -2.06 1.23
CA SER A 24 1.13 -2.84 2.36
C SER A 24 2.17 -3.82 2.90
N LYS A 25 2.99 -4.41 2.02
CA LYS A 25 4.08 -5.31 2.42
C LYS A 25 5.21 -4.57 3.13
N THR A 26 5.67 -3.43 2.62
CA THR A 26 6.70 -2.61 3.28
C THR A 26 6.18 -2.05 4.60
N ALA A 27 4.93 -1.61 4.65
CA ALA A 27 4.28 -1.17 5.89
C ALA A 27 4.24 -2.29 6.96
N THR A 28 3.96 -3.53 6.55
CA THR A 28 3.99 -4.69 7.45
C THR A 28 5.39 -4.93 8.00
N GLU A 29 6.43 -4.75 7.18
CA GLU A 29 7.82 -4.87 7.63
C GLU A 29 8.20 -3.78 8.64
N PHE A 30 7.83 -2.53 8.37
CA PHE A 30 8.01 -1.44 9.34
C PHE A 30 7.25 -1.70 10.64
N ALA A 31 6.02 -2.23 10.56
CA ALA A 31 5.23 -2.60 11.73
C ALA A 31 5.92 -3.70 12.56
N ARG A 32 6.55 -4.70 11.92
CA ARG A 32 7.36 -5.71 12.62
C ARG A 32 8.55 -5.11 13.37
N GLN A 33 9.16 -4.08 12.79
CA GLN A 33 10.27 -3.34 13.41
C GLN A 33 9.81 -2.32 14.46
N LYS A 34 8.49 -2.23 14.73
CA LYS A 34 7.86 -1.21 15.58
C LYS A 34 8.08 0.22 15.08
N SER A 35 8.47 0.38 13.83
CA SER A 35 8.60 1.67 13.14
C SER A 35 7.23 2.16 12.71
N TRP A 36 6.37 2.47 13.68
CA TRP A 36 4.94 2.71 13.46
C TRP A 36 4.67 3.88 12.52
N ASP A 37 5.47 4.95 12.57
CA ASP A 37 5.35 6.11 11.68
C ASP A 37 5.53 5.74 10.20
N GLN A 38 6.55 4.94 9.89
CA GLN A 38 6.82 4.48 8.53
C GLN A 38 5.75 3.51 8.05
N ALA A 39 5.30 2.61 8.93
CA ALA A 39 4.19 1.69 8.63
C ALA A 39 2.91 2.44 8.26
N ILE A 40 2.54 3.46 9.05
CA ILE A 40 1.35 4.29 8.79
C ILE A 40 1.46 5.03 7.45
N ALA A 41 2.64 5.59 7.14
CA ALA A 41 2.85 6.29 5.88
C ALA A 41 2.67 5.38 4.67
N ASP A 42 3.22 4.16 4.71
CA ASP A 42 3.10 3.21 3.61
C ASP A 42 1.68 2.62 3.51
N TYR A 43 1.00 2.30 4.62
CA TYR A 43 -0.40 1.89 4.56
C TYR A 43 -1.31 2.97 3.96
N ARG A 44 -1.04 4.26 4.22
CA ARG A 44 -1.79 5.35 3.57
C ARG A 44 -1.58 5.38 2.06
N LYS A 45 -0.35 5.21 1.58
CA LYS A 45 -0.07 5.10 0.14
C LYS A 45 -0.74 3.88 -0.49
N ALA A 46 -0.77 2.75 0.22
CA ALA A 46 -1.52 1.59 -0.23
C ALA A 46 -3.02 1.90 -0.40
N LEU A 47 -3.62 2.62 0.55
CA LEU A 47 -5.03 3.05 0.47
C LEU A 47 -5.28 4.18 -0.56
N GLU A 48 -4.27 4.98 -0.90
CA GLU A 48 -4.39 5.93 -2.02
C GLU A 48 -4.56 5.19 -3.37
N LEU A 49 -3.97 4.00 -3.48
CA LEU A 49 -4.07 3.14 -4.67
C LEU A 49 -5.29 2.20 -4.63
N GLU A 50 -5.56 1.59 -3.48
CA GLU A 50 -6.71 0.71 -3.24
C GLU A 50 -7.49 1.18 -2.00
N PRO A 51 -8.36 2.19 -2.15
CA PRO A 51 -9.07 2.81 -1.01
C PRO A 51 -9.99 1.86 -0.24
N ASN A 52 -10.39 0.75 -0.87
CA ASN A 52 -11.35 -0.21 -0.34
C ASN A 52 -10.68 -1.50 0.14
N ASP A 53 -9.35 -1.55 0.28
CA ASP A 53 -8.68 -2.74 0.82
C ASP A 53 -8.94 -2.88 2.34
N PRO A 54 -9.80 -3.83 2.77
CA PRO A 54 -10.14 -3.98 4.18
C PRO A 54 -8.94 -4.42 5.02
N LEU A 55 -7.98 -5.15 4.43
CA LEU A 55 -6.80 -5.64 5.14
C LEU A 55 -5.86 -4.49 5.48
N THR A 56 -5.65 -3.59 4.53
CA THR A 56 -4.82 -2.40 4.75
C THR A 56 -5.47 -1.43 5.74
N HIS A 57 -6.80 -1.25 5.71
CA HIS A 57 -7.52 -0.47 6.75
C HIS A 57 -7.32 -1.07 8.16
N TYR A 58 -7.48 -2.38 8.28
CA TYR A 58 -7.28 -3.08 9.56
C TYR A 58 -5.85 -2.91 10.08
N ASN A 59 -4.86 -3.11 9.21
CA ASN A 59 -3.44 -3.00 9.59
C ASN A 59 -3.03 -1.56 9.93
N LEU A 60 -3.59 -0.55 9.24
CA LEU A 60 -3.41 0.86 9.59
C LEU A 60 -3.97 1.16 10.99
N GLY A 61 -5.15 0.62 11.32
CA GLY A 61 -5.74 0.74 12.65
C GLY A 61 -4.85 0.17 13.74
N LEU A 62 -4.29 -1.03 13.52
CA LEU A 62 -3.32 -1.63 14.45
C LEU A 62 -2.06 -0.77 14.59
N ALA A 63 -1.49 -0.29 13.48
CA ALA A 63 -0.29 0.55 13.53
C ALA A 63 -0.53 1.85 14.31
N LEU A 64 -1.70 2.48 14.16
CA LEU A 64 -2.08 3.67 14.92
C LEU A 64 -2.24 3.38 16.42
N LYS A 65 -2.86 2.25 16.78
CA LYS A 65 -3.00 1.81 18.17
C LYS A 65 -1.63 1.60 18.83
N TYR A 66 -0.76 0.81 18.21
CA TYR A 66 0.57 0.53 18.76
C TYR A 66 1.47 1.76 18.81
N LYS A 67 1.33 2.69 17.85
CA LYS A 67 2.01 3.99 17.92
C LYS A 67 1.58 4.77 19.16
N ASN A 68 0.30 4.76 19.51
CA ASN A 68 -0.17 5.43 20.71
C ASN A 68 0.39 4.76 21.97
N GLU A 69 0.29 3.43 22.07
CA GLU A 69 0.81 2.66 23.21
C GLU A 69 2.33 2.79 23.40
N ALA A 70 3.09 3.02 22.34
CA ALA A 70 4.54 3.21 22.41
C ALA A 70 4.98 4.64 22.77
N ARG A 71 4.04 5.59 22.88
CA ARG A 71 4.31 6.97 23.28
C ARG A 71 4.13 7.21 24.78
N ASP A 72 3.52 6.25 25.47
CA ASP A 72 3.29 6.22 26.91
C ASP A 72 4.40 5.42 27.62
#